data_AF-A0A522DLC1-F1
#
_entry.id   AF-A0A522DLC1-F1
#
_cell.length_a   1.000
_cell.length_b   1.000
_cell.length_c   1.000
_cell.angle_alpha   90.00
_cell.angle_beta   90.00
_cell.angle_gamma   90.00
#
_symmetry.space_group_name_H-M   'P 1'
#
loop_
_entity.id
_entity.type
_entity.pdbx_description
1 polymer ?
#
loop_
_entity_poly.entity_id
_entity_poly.type
_entity_poly.pdbx_seq_one_letter_code
_entity_poly.pdbx_strand_id
1 'polypeptide(L)'
;KRAQRPVTFGWGPRFLHSTGQFHKGGPEVGVFLQIVTNEDVDLAIPDRPFTFGQLIRAQAAGDASVLAEHGRPVLSLSLGNPGTDLPIVVSALG
;
A
#
# COMPACT_ATOMS: atom_id res chain seq x y z
N LYS A 1 17.38 -9.39 -9.72
CA LYS A 1 17.19 -10.88 -9.53
C LYS A 1 15.76 -11.15 -9.02
N ARG A 2 14.99 -12.08 -9.61
CA ARG A 2 13.60 -12.36 -9.17
C ARG A 2 13.56 -13.04 -7.80
N ALA A 3 12.60 -12.67 -6.94
CA ALA A 3 12.51 -13.15 -5.55
C ALA A 3 12.16 -14.64 -5.37
N GLN A 4 11.73 -15.35 -6.43
CA GLN A 4 11.31 -16.77 -6.37
C GLN A 4 10.28 -17.09 -5.27
N ARG A 5 9.44 -16.11 -4.91
CA ARG A 5 8.34 -16.26 -3.96
C ARG A 5 7.01 -16.11 -4.69
N PRO A 6 5.95 -16.86 -4.32
CA PRO A 6 4.61 -16.57 -4.79
C PRO A 6 4.24 -15.12 -4.46
N VAL A 7 3.72 -14.40 -5.45
CA VAL A 7 3.29 -13.00 -5.31
C VAL A 7 1.80 -12.94 -5.56
N THR A 8 1.08 -12.27 -4.66
CA THR A 8 -0.30 -11.84 -4.87
C THR A 8 -0.35 -10.32 -4.79
N PHE A 9 -1.31 -9.70 -5.44
CA PHE A 9 -1.55 -8.26 -5.39
C PHE A 9 -3.03 -7.97 -5.18
N GLY A 10 -3.32 -6.80 -4.65
CA GLY A 10 -4.68 -6.31 -4.47
C GLY A 10 -4.70 -4.79 -4.42
N TRP A 11 -5.83 -4.21 -4.83
CA TRP A 11 -6.03 -2.77 -4.83
C TRP A 11 -6.53 -2.31 -3.46
N GLY A 12 -5.86 -1.30 -2.90
CA GLY A 12 -6.34 -0.57 -1.73
C GLY A 12 -7.54 0.32 -2.07
N PRO A 13 -8.44 0.60 -1.11
CA PRO A 13 -8.53 0.03 0.24
C PRO A 13 -9.28 -1.32 0.29
N ARG A 14 -9.70 -1.84 -0.86
CA ARG A 14 -10.64 -2.99 -0.97
C ARG A 14 -10.10 -4.31 -0.40
N PHE A 15 -8.78 -4.52 -0.34
CA PHE A 15 -8.18 -5.76 0.18
C PHE A 15 -8.44 -5.98 1.69
N LEU A 16 -8.86 -4.94 2.41
CA LEU A 16 -9.20 -4.98 3.84
C LEU A 16 -10.29 -6.01 4.18
N HIS A 17 -11.19 -6.30 3.26
CA HIS A 17 -12.36 -7.15 3.51
C HIS A 17 -12.22 -8.61 3.03
N SER A 18 -11.05 -9.01 2.53
CA SER A 18 -10.85 -10.35 1.97
C SER A 18 -9.61 -11.05 2.53
N THR A 19 -8.41 -10.55 2.25
CA THR A 19 -7.15 -11.20 2.64
C THR A 19 -6.46 -10.52 3.82
N GLY A 20 -6.99 -9.40 4.30
CA GLY A 20 -6.40 -8.62 5.40
C GLY A 20 -6.14 -9.44 6.67
N GLN A 21 -7.07 -10.34 7.04
CA GLN A 21 -6.94 -11.18 8.24
C GLN A 21 -5.84 -12.24 8.08
N PHE A 22 -5.69 -12.83 6.89
CA PHE A 22 -4.59 -13.76 6.59
C PHE A 22 -3.22 -13.06 6.62
N HIS A 23 -3.12 -11.84 6.11
CA HIS A 23 -1.87 -11.09 6.08
C HIS A 23 -1.44 -10.53 7.44
N LYS A 24 -2.40 -10.13 8.27
CA LYS A 24 -2.15 -9.49 9.58
C LYS A 24 -2.13 -10.49 10.74
N GLY A 25 -3.02 -11.48 10.73
CA GLY A 25 -3.19 -12.46 11.81
C GLY A 25 -2.78 -13.89 11.45
N GLY A 26 -2.44 -14.17 10.19
CA GLY A 26 -1.97 -15.48 9.74
C GLY A 26 -0.47 -15.72 9.95
N PRO A 27 0.07 -16.85 9.43
CA PRO A 27 1.48 -17.22 9.58
C PRO A 27 2.47 -16.13 9.17
N GLU A 28 3.60 -16.03 9.88
CA GLU A 28 4.69 -15.03 9.70
C GLU A 28 5.56 -15.26 8.47
N VAL A 29 4.94 -15.39 7.29
CA VAL A 29 5.62 -15.78 6.04
C VAL A 29 5.59 -14.71 4.94
N GLY A 30 4.88 -13.60 5.17
CA GLY A 30 4.70 -12.52 4.20
C GLY A 30 5.78 -11.43 4.27
N VAL A 31 6.08 -10.83 3.11
CA VAL A 31 6.80 -9.55 2.97
C VAL A 31 5.91 -8.65 2.13
N PHE A 32 5.64 -7.44 2.59
CA PHE A 32 4.60 -6.58 2.05
C PHE A 32 5.21 -5.36 1.37
N LEU A 33 4.72 -5.04 0.17
CA LEU A 33 5.02 -3.83 -0.56
C LEU A 33 3.71 -3.08 -0.80
N GLN A 34 3.61 -1.87 -0.29
CA GLN A 34 2.56 -0.93 -0.66
C GLN A 34 3.13 0.06 -1.67
N ILE A 35 2.41 0.26 -2.77
CA ILE A 35 2.68 1.34 -3.71
C ILE A 35 1.51 2.31 -3.57
N VAL A 36 1.82 3.53 -3.12
CA VAL A 36 0.83 4.59 -2.90
C VAL A 36 1.16 5.77 -3.80
N THR A 37 0.15 6.50 -4.24
CA THR A 37 0.30 7.64 -5.14
C THR A 37 -0.40 8.85 -4.55
N ASN A 38 -0.01 10.04 -4.97
CA ASN A 38 -0.87 11.20 -4.77
C ASN A 38 -1.96 11.19 -5.85
N GLU A 39 -3.19 11.51 -5.44
CA GLU A 39 -4.30 11.66 -6.38
C GLU A 39 -4.15 12.99 -7.13
N ASP A 40 -4.28 12.97 -8.46
CA ASP A 40 -4.25 14.20 -9.28
C ASP A 40 -5.42 15.14 -8.94
N VAL A 41 -6.55 14.55 -8.54
CA VAL A 41 -7.76 15.26 -8.12
C VAL A 41 -8.20 14.73 -6.76
N ASP A 42 -8.13 15.58 -5.74
CA ASP A 42 -8.55 15.22 -4.38
C ASP A 42 -9.95 15.78 -4.07
N LEU A 43 -10.94 14.89 -4.03
CA LEU A 43 -12.34 15.25 -3.86
C LEU A 43 -12.69 15.44 -2.37
N ALA A 44 -13.35 16.55 -2.06
CA ALA A 44 -13.93 16.77 -0.74
C ALA A 44 -15.06 15.76 -0.46
N ILE A 45 -15.15 15.31 0.78
CA ILE A 45 -16.27 14.52 1.26
C ILE A 45 -17.23 15.47 1.98
N PRO A 46 -18.51 15.56 1.57
CA PRO A 46 -19.48 16.40 2.27
C PRO A 46 -19.52 16.11 3.77
N ASP A 47 -19.56 17.17 4.58
CA ASP A 47 -19.66 17.10 6.04
C ASP A 47 -18.54 16.31 6.74
N ARG A 48 -17.36 16.21 6.12
CA ARG A 48 -16.17 15.61 6.72
C ARG A 48 -14.99 16.59 6.71
N PRO A 49 -14.14 16.56 7.74
CA PRO A 49 -12.96 17.44 7.81
C PRO A 49 -11.79 16.91 6.95
N PHE A 50 -12.03 15.97 6.04
CA PHE A 50 -11.03 15.36 5.19
C PHE A 50 -11.58 14.99 3.80
N THR A 51 -10.67 14.82 2.85
CA THR A 51 -10.95 14.45 1.45
C THR A 51 -10.87 12.94 1.22
N PHE A 52 -11.29 12.47 0.04
CA PHE A 52 -11.13 11.07 -0.35
C PHE A 52 -9.65 10.66 -0.43
N GLY A 53 -8.77 11.50 -0.97
CA GLY A 53 -7.34 11.23 -1.04
C GLY A 53 -6.68 11.21 0.33
N GLN A 54 -7.14 12.03 1.29
CA GLN A 54 -6.71 11.94 2.69
C GLN A 54 -7.19 10.63 3.33
N LEU A 55 -8.43 10.21 3.08
CA LEU A 55 -8.97 8.95 3.60
C LEU A 55 -8.19 7.75 3.07
N ILE A 56 -7.93 7.68 1.76
CA ILE A 56 -7.18 6.58 1.12
C ILE A 56 -5.76 6.51 1.68
N ARG A 57 -5.06 7.65 1.80
CA ARG A 57 -3.71 7.72 2.38
C ARG A 57 -3.70 7.27 3.84
N ALA A 58 -4.67 7.71 4.64
CA ALA A 58 -4.80 7.30 6.03
C ALA A 58 -5.05 5.80 6.16
N GLN A 59 -5.85 5.20 5.28
CA GLN A 59 -6.09 3.75 5.25
C GLN A 59 -4.81 2.98 4.90
N ALA A 60 -4.08 3.39 3.87
CA ALA A 60 -2.81 2.76 3.50
C ALA A 60 -1.78 2.82 4.63
N ALA A 61 -1.64 4.00 5.27
CA ALA A 61 -0.76 4.20 6.41
C ALA A 61 -1.16 3.33 7.60
N GLY A 62 -2.45 3.27 7.95
CA GLY A 62 -2.95 2.40 9.00
C GLY A 62 -2.67 0.92 8.74
N ASP A 63 -2.75 0.48 7.49
CA ASP A 63 -2.39 -0.88 7.11
C ASP A 63 -0.91 -1.19 7.31
N ALA A 64 -0.02 -0.27 6.91
CA ALA A 64 1.41 -0.41 7.16
C ALA A 64 1.72 -0.44 8.66
N SER A 65 1.08 0.43 9.46
CA SER A 65 1.24 0.46 10.91
C SER A 65 0.85 -0.87 11.54
N VAL A 66 -0.32 -1.43 11.19
CA VAL A 66 -0.74 -2.73 11.74
C VAL A 66 0.22 -3.86 11.34
N LEU A 67 0.71 -3.88 10.10
CA LEU A 67 1.72 -4.86 9.69
C LEU A 67 3.01 -4.72 10.51
N ALA A 68 3.51 -3.49 10.68
CA ALA A 68 4.72 -3.21 11.44
C ALA A 68 4.58 -3.56 12.93
N GLU A 69 3.44 -3.23 13.55
CA GLU A 69 3.11 -3.58 14.94
C GLU A 69 3.08 -5.10 15.16
N HIS A 70 2.65 -5.87 14.16
CA HIS A 70 2.70 -7.34 14.16
C HIS A 70 4.07 -7.91 13.71
N GLY A 71 5.12 -7.09 13.64
CA GLY A 71 6.47 -7.51 13.25
C GLY A 71 6.61 -7.94 11.79
N ARG A 72 5.65 -7.60 10.92
CA ARG A 72 5.64 -8.00 9.52
C ARG A 72 6.47 -7.03 8.68
N PRO A 73 7.42 -7.51 7.85
CA PRO A 73 8.18 -6.63 6.97
C PRO A 73 7.26 -5.92 5.97
N VAL A 74 7.19 -4.59 6.03
CA VAL A 74 6.40 -3.76 5.14
C VAL A 74 7.23 -2.60 4.61
N LEU A 75 7.21 -2.40 3.30
CA LEU A 75 7.75 -1.21 2.63
C LEU A 75 6.59 -0.46 1.99
N SER A 76 6.45 0.83 2.32
CA SER A 76 5.52 1.73 1.66
C SER A 76 6.29 2.66 0.73
N LEU A 77 6.03 2.57 -0.57
CA LEU A 77 6.64 3.38 -1.60
C LEU A 77 5.62 4.41 -2.10
N SER A 78 5.90 5.69 -1.85
CA SER A 78 5.07 6.79 -2.34
C SER A 78 5.63 7.32 -3.66
N LEU A 79 4.79 7.31 -4.70
CA LEU A 79 5.11 7.86 -6.02
C LEU A 79 4.39 9.20 -6.18
N GLY A 80 5.16 10.25 -6.50
CA GLY A 80 4.61 11.58 -6.74
C GLY A 80 3.92 11.66 -8.10
N ASN A 81 4.56 11.11 -9.13
CA ASN A 81 4.00 10.91 -10.46
C ASN A 81 4.30 9.48 -10.93
N PRO A 82 3.31 8.57 -10.92
CA PRO A 82 3.53 7.17 -11.27
C PRO A 82 4.09 6.97 -12.69
N GLY A 83 3.77 7.86 -13.62
CA GLY A 83 4.26 7.79 -15.01
C GLY A 83 5.76 8.03 -15.12
N THR A 84 6.33 8.89 -14.28
CA THR A 84 7.78 9.19 -14.26
C THR A 84 8.55 8.37 -13.24
N ASP A 85 7.95 8.12 -12.07
CA ASP A 85 8.66 7.58 -10.92
C ASP A 85 8.76 6.05 -10.98
N LEU A 86 7.73 5.37 -11.50
CA LEU A 86 7.73 3.91 -11.60
C LEU A 86 8.84 3.37 -12.50
N PRO A 87 9.10 3.94 -13.70
CA PRO A 87 10.27 3.55 -14.50
C PRO A 87 11.60 3.69 -13.76
N ILE A 88 11.78 4.76 -12.97
CA ILE A 88 13.00 4.99 -12.16
C ILE A 88 13.16 3.86 -11.14
N VAL A 89 12.09 3.55 -10.39
CA VAL A 89 12.10 2.47 -9.39
C VAL A 89 12.43 1.14 -10.04
N VAL A 90 11.81 0.81 -11.17
CA VAL A 90 12.10 -0.44 -11.90
C VAL A 90 13.56 -0.49 -12.36
N SER A 91 14.10 0.62 -12.87
CA SER A 91 15.50 0.69 -13.31
C SER A 91 16.50 0.46 -12.17
N ALA A 92 16.16 0.86 -10.94
CA ALA A 92 17.00 0.68 -9.76
C ALA A 92 17.08 -0.78 -9.29
N LEU A 93 16.17 -1.65 -9.74
CA LEU A 93 16.09 -3.05 -9.31
C LEU A 93 16.99 -4.01 -10.10
N GLY A 94 17.63 -3.55 -11.19
CA GLY A 94 18.58 -4.32 -12.00
C GLY A 94 17.92 -5.34 -12.92
#